data_AF-A0A942LA53-F1
#
_entry.id   AF-A0A942LA53-F1
#
_cell.length_a   1.000
_cell.length_b   1.000
_cell.length_c   1.000
_cell.angle_alpha   90.00
_cell.angle_beta   90.00
_cell.angle_gamma   90.00
#
_symmetry.space_group_name_H-M   'P 1'
#
loop_
_entity.id
_entity.type
_entity.pdbx_description
1 polymer ?
#
loop_
_entity_poly.entity_id
_entity_poly.type
_entity_poly.pdbx_seq_one_letter_code
_entity_poly.pdbx_strand_id
1 'polypeptide(L)'
;MFMTERVFENLEMKYIFSRIAVYTPYGETFKKRMCPYLIKDRVELEAELKRIGIVIHYIEKYRYTFVEMRSVFKTVKDLRGSFQRIRENQTLSTVELFEIKGFVNMLNNLDSLLNTLKWELADKLKVIPIPAIRKLLDPQNNGISTFYIYDEYSKQLRE
;
A
#
# COMPACT_ATOMS: atom_id res chain seq x y z
N MET A 1 22.61 -12.78 12.80
CA MET A 1 21.41 -12.42 13.59
C MET A 1 21.84 -12.29 15.04
N PHE A 2 21.67 -11.13 15.69
CA PHE A 2 22.17 -10.88 17.06
C PHE A 2 21.32 -11.53 18.15
N MET A 3 20.06 -11.87 17.84
CA MET A 3 19.22 -12.71 18.69
C MET A 3 19.27 -14.14 18.17
N THR A 4 19.64 -15.08 19.03
CA THR A 4 19.39 -16.50 18.77
C THR A 4 17.88 -16.76 18.76
N GLU A 5 17.45 -17.81 18.07
CA GLU A 5 16.05 -18.23 18.06
C GLU A 5 15.50 -18.40 19.49
N ARG A 6 16.30 -18.97 20.39
CA ARG A 6 16.00 -19.08 21.82
C ARG A 6 15.75 -17.74 22.51
N VAL A 7 16.55 -16.71 22.23
CA VAL A 7 16.33 -15.36 22.80
C VAL A 7 15.07 -14.73 22.22
N PHE A 8 14.82 -14.92 20.92
CA PHE A 8 13.64 -14.41 20.24
C PHE A 8 12.35 -15.01 20.82
N GLU A 9 12.35 -16.30 21.15
CA GLU A 9 11.24 -16.99 21.79
C GLU A 9 11.07 -16.58 23.25
N ASN A 10 12.16 -16.49 24.02
CA ASN A 10 12.11 -16.05 25.42
C ASN A 10 11.60 -14.62 25.60
N LEU A 11 11.83 -13.75 24.61
CA LEU A 11 11.31 -12.38 24.60
C LEU A 11 9.86 -12.28 24.11
N GLU A 12 9.21 -13.43 23.86
CA GLU A 12 7.86 -13.51 23.31
C GLU A 12 7.66 -12.61 22.07
N MET A 13 8.69 -12.48 21.23
CA MET A 13 8.66 -11.57 20.10
C MET A 13 7.49 -11.88 19.16
N LYS A 14 7.17 -13.17 18.98
CA LYS A 14 6.00 -13.62 18.23
C LYS A 14 4.70 -12.97 18.76
N TYR A 15 4.54 -12.89 20.07
CA TYR A 15 3.41 -12.21 20.71
C TYR A 15 3.45 -10.69 20.48
N ILE A 16 4.59 -10.04 20.69
CA ILE A 16 4.74 -8.59 20.45
C ILE A 16 4.37 -8.23 19.02
N PHE A 17 4.90 -8.95 18.03
CA PHE A 17 4.55 -8.75 16.63
C PHE A 17 3.07 -9.02 16.37
N SER A 18 2.44 -9.99 17.04
CA SER A 18 0.99 -10.25 16.89
C SER A 18 0.13 -9.03 17.23
N ARG A 19 0.60 -8.14 18.12
CA ARG A 19 -0.12 -6.91 18.52
C ARG A 19 -0.03 -5.78 17.49
N ILE A 20 0.87 -5.86 16.52
CA ILE A 20 0.98 -4.89 15.43
C ILE A 20 -0.09 -5.21 14.39
N ALA A 21 -1.15 -4.40 14.35
CA ALA A 21 -2.20 -4.52 13.35
C ALA A 21 -1.72 -4.00 12.00
N VAL A 22 -1.93 -4.79 10.94
CA VAL A 22 -1.63 -4.40 9.56
C VAL A 22 -2.86 -4.64 8.70
N TYR A 23 -3.08 -3.76 7.72
CA TYR A 23 -4.30 -3.75 6.92
C TYR A 23 -4.10 -4.19 5.47
N THR A 24 -2.85 -4.34 5.02
CA THR A 24 -2.54 -4.68 3.63
C THR A 24 -1.71 -5.97 3.54
N PRO A 25 -1.85 -6.78 2.47
CA PRO A 25 -1.00 -7.95 2.24
C PRO A 25 0.50 -7.61 2.16
N TYR A 26 0.81 -6.41 1.64
CA TYR A 26 2.18 -5.90 1.56
C TYR A 26 2.75 -5.57 2.93
N GLY A 27 1.95 -4.95 3.80
CA GLY A 27 2.34 -4.66 5.17
C GLY A 27 2.52 -5.94 5.99
N GLU A 28 1.71 -6.97 5.77
CA GLU A 28 1.92 -8.29 6.39
C GLU A 28 3.24 -8.91 5.95
N THR A 29 3.58 -8.79 4.66
CA THR A 29 4.90 -9.21 4.16
C THR A 29 6.03 -8.42 4.83
N PHE A 30 5.84 -7.10 5.01
CA PHE A 30 6.84 -6.25 5.68
C PHE A 30 7.01 -6.63 7.16
N LYS A 31 5.90 -6.79 7.89
CA LYS A 31 5.86 -7.24 9.29
C LYS A 31 6.61 -8.56 9.50
N LYS A 32 6.39 -9.55 8.62
CA LYS A 32 7.10 -10.84 8.67
C LYS A 32 8.61 -10.73 8.45
N ARG A 33 9.07 -9.65 7.80
CA ARG A 33 10.49 -9.39 7.51
C ARG A 33 11.12 -8.38 8.46
N MET A 34 10.35 -7.85 9.43
CA MET A 34 10.88 -6.88 10.39
C MET A 34 11.96 -7.55 11.24
N CYS A 35 13.13 -6.90 11.30
CA CYS A 35 14.25 -7.30 12.13
C CYS A 35 14.57 -6.15 13.09
N PRO A 36 15.07 -6.46 14.31
CA PRO A 36 15.55 -5.42 15.21
C PRO A 36 16.76 -4.70 14.60
N TYR A 37 16.83 -3.40 14.83
CA TYR A 37 18.03 -2.61 14.55
C TYR A 37 19.21 -3.11 15.42
N LEU A 38 20.41 -3.13 14.86
CA LEU A 38 21.63 -3.48 15.58
C LEU A 38 22.29 -2.22 16.15
N ILE A 39 23.26 -2.39 17.06
CA ILE A 39 24.01 -1.28 17.67
C ILE A 39 24.63 -0.36 16.60
N LYS A 40 25.09 -0.94 15.49
CA LYS A 40 25.65 -0.19 14.35
C LYS A 40 24.61 0.62 13.56
N ASP A 41 23.32 0.27 13.65
CA ASP A 41 22.22 0.91 12.93
C ASP A 41 21.56 2.03 13.76
N ARG A 42 22.32 2.61 14.70
CA ARG A 42 21.81 3.61 15.66
C ARG A 42 21.19 4.82 14.96
N VAL A 43 21.84 5.31 13.92
CA VAL A 43 21.39 6.49 13.17
C VAL A 43 20.04 6.20 12.49
N GLU A 44 19.90 5.01 11.90
CA GLU A 44 18.66 4.55 11.26
C GLU A 44 17.54 4.36 12.28
N LEU A 45 17.86 3.79 13.45
CA LEU A 45 16.91 3.62 14.55
C LEU A 45 16.39 4.98 15.06
N GLU A 46 17.28 5.94 15.31
CA GLU A 46 16.91 7.28 15.77
C GLU A 46 16.04 8.00 14.72
N ALA A 47 16.36 7.85 13.42
CA ALA A 47 15.57 8.40 12.33
C ALA A 47 14.18 7.74 12.21
N GLU A 48 14.07 6.42 12.41
CA GLU A 48 12.79 5.70 12.46
C GLU A 48 11.95 6.11 13.67
N LEU A 49 12.57 6.20 14.84
CA LEU A 49 11.87 6.62 16.06
C LEU A 49 11.28 8.03 15.92
N LYS A 50 12.06 8.98 15.38
CA LYS A 50 11.59 10.33 15.08
C LYS A 50 10.41 10.30 14.11
N ARG A 51 10.49 9.49 13.06
CA ARG A 51 9.42 9.32 12.07
C ARG A 51 8.14 8.81 12.71
N ILE A 52 8.22 7.76 13.52
CA ILE A 52 7.07 7.19 14.23
C ILE A 52 6.43 8.25 15.13
N GLY A 53 7.23 9.03 15.86
CA GLY A 53 6.72 10.13 16.68
C GLY A 53 5.94 11.17 15.88
N ILE A 54 6.44 11.55 14.70
CA ILE A 54 5.73 12.45 13.77
C ILE A 54 4.40 11.82 13.33
N VAL A 55 4.41 10.54 12.92
CA VAL A 55 3.17 9.86 12.47
C VAL A 55 2.13 9.79 13.61
N ILE A 56 2.55 9.50 14.84
CA ILE A 56 1.64 9.47 16.01
C ILE A 56 0.99 10.84 16.20
N HIS A 57 1.76 11.93 16.17
CA HIS A 57 1.23 13.28 16.28
C HIS A 57 0.18 13.59 15.20
N TYR A 58 0.43 13.21 13.94
CA TYR A 58 -0.53 13.39 12.86
C TYR A 58 -1.79 12.54 13.03
N ILE A 59 -1.67 11.30 13.50
CA ILE A 59 -2.81 10.42 13.80
C ILE A 59 -3.70 11.08 14.86
N GLU A 60 -3.12 11.63 15.91
CA GLU A 60 -3.85 12.29 16.99
C GLU A 60 -4.55 13.56 16.52
N LYS A 61 -3.89 14.37 15.68
CA LYS A 61 -4.42 15.63 15.17
C LYS A 61 -5.49 15.44 14.08
N TYR A 62 -5.36 14.43 13.23
CA TYR A 62 -6.22 14.21 12.04
C TYR A 62 -6.90 12.83 12.07
N ARG A 63 -7.50 12.48 13.20
CA ARG A 63 -8.06 11.13 13.45
C ARG A 63 -8.98 10.63 12.34
N TYR A 64 -9.90 11.47 11.86
CA TYR A 64 -10.88 11.11 10.83
C TYR A 64 -10.19 10.72 9.52
N THR A 65 -9.23 11.52 9.05
CA THR A 65 -8.46 11.24 7.83
C THR A 65 -7.71 9.91 7.94
N PHE A 66 -7.11 9.58 9.08
CA PHE A 66 -6.46 8.29 9.28
C PHE A 66 -7.43 7.11 9.38
N VAL A 67 -8.64 7.32 9.88
CA VAL A 67 -9.71 6.30 9.85
C VAL A 67 -10.14 6.03 8.41
N GLU A 68 -10.27 7.06 7.58
CA GLU A 68 -10.56 6.90 6.15
C GLU A 68 -9.42 6.17 5.42
N MET A 69 -8.16 6.58 5.62
CA MET A 69 -7.00 5.89 5.08
C MET A 69 -6.96 4.40 5.48
N ARG A 70 -7.30 4.09 6.75
CA ARG A 70 -7.41 2.70 7.22
C ARG A 70 -8.48 1.93 6.44
N SER A 71 -9.64 2.53 6.20
CA SER A 71 -10.69 1.91 5.39
C SER A 71 -10.22 1.64 3.97
N VAL A 72 -9.47 2.56 3.38
CA VAL A 72 -8.83 2.38 2.07
C VAL A 72 -7.80 1.24 2.10
N PHE A 73 -6.94 1.17 3.12
CA PHE A 73 -5.96 0.08 3.21
C PHE A 73 -6.60 -1.31 3.31
N LYS A 74 -7.77 -1.44 3.94
CA LYS A 74 -8.48 -2.72 4.02
C LYS A 74 -8.97 -3.24 2.66
N THR A 75 -9.09 -2.39 1.65
CA THR A 75 -9.51 -2.81 0.30
C THR A 75 -8.34 -3.27 -0.58
N VAL A 76 -7.09 -3.07 -0.13
CA VAL A 76 -5.87 -3.41 -0.87
C VAL A 76 -5.80 -4.92 -1.14
N LYS A 77 -5.71 -5.27 -2.42
CA LYS A 77 -5.47 -6.64 -2.89
C LYS A 77 -3.98 -6.90 -3.12
N ASP A 78 -3.60 -8.17 -3.06
CA ASP A 78 -2.26 -8.62 -3.44
C ASP A 78 -2.18 -8.83 -4.95
N LEU A 79 -1.53 -7.90 -5.64
CA LEU A 79 -1.41 -7.88 -7.10
C LEU A 79 -0.08 -8.47 -7.59
N ARG A 80 0.75 -9.02 -6.69
CA ARG A 80 2.06 -9.58 -7.07
C ARG A 80 1.93 -10.67 -8.13
N GLY A 81 0.88 -11.50 -8.03
CA GLY A 81 0.58 -12.53 -9.03
C GLY A 81 0.24 -11.93 -10.40
N SER A 82 -0.62 -10.92 -10.44
CA SER A 82 -0.99 -10.24 -11.69
C SER A 82 0.23 -9.57 -12.33
N PHE A 83 1.07 -8.88 -11.54
CA PHE A 83 2.30 -8.28 -12.05
C PHE A 83 3.33 -9.32 -12.52
N GLN A 84 3.39 -10.49 -11.89
CA GLN A 84 4.23 -11.59 -12.36
C GLN A 84 3.76 -12.08 -13.74
N ARG A 85 2.45 -12.25 -13.95
CA ARG A 85 1.88 -12.63 -15.25
C ARG A 85 2.17 -11.60 -16.35
N ILE A 86 2.08 -10.30 -16.04
CA ILE A 86 2.48 -9.24 -16.98
C ILE A 86 3.94 -9.40 -17.39
N ARG A 87 4.84 -9.65 -16.43
CA ARG A 87 6.28 -9.85 -16.71
C ARG A 87 6.54 -11.09 -17.57
N GLU A 88 5.69 -12.11 -17.46
CA GLU A 88 5.74 -13.33 -18.25
C GLU A 88 5.01 -13.20 -19.60
N ASN A 89 4.59 -11.98 -19.99
CA ASN A 89 3.80 -11.69 -21.19
C ASN A 89 2.49 -12.49 -21.29
N GLN A 90 1.89 -12.84 -20.16
CA GLN A 90 0.59 -13.49 -20.12
C GLN A 90 -0.54 -12.46 -20.18
N THR A 91 -1.62 -12.82 -20.88
CA THR A 91 -2.83 -12.01 -20.94
C THR A 91 -3.54 -12.01 -19.58
N LEU A 92 -3.84 -10.82 -19.07
CA LEU A 92 -4.60 -10.66 -17.84
C LEU A 92 -6.08 -10.95 -18.06
N SER A 93 -6.72 -11.54 -17.06
CA SER A 93 -8.17 -11.65 -16.99
C SER A 93 -8.82 -10.29 -16.74
N THR A 94 -10.12 -10.18 -17.04
CA THR A 94 -10.93 -8.99 -16.73
C THR A 94 -10.96 -8.69 -15.23
N VAL A 95 -10.89 -9.72 -14.39
CA VAL A 95 -10.81 -9.58 -12.93
C VAL A 95 -9.51 -8.90 -12.51
N GLU A 96 -8.37 -9.32 -13.05
CA GLU A 96 -7.08 -8.72 -12.72
C GLU A 96 -6.98 -7.27 -13.20
N LEU A 97 -7.50 -6.97 -14.38
CA LEU A 97 -7.57 -5.60 -14.89
C LEU A 97 -8.42 -4.71 -13.98
N PHE A 98 -9.57 -5.22 -13.53
CA PHE A 98 -10.43 -4.54 -12.56
C PHE A 98 -9.69 -4.28 -11.23
N GLU A 99 -8.96 -5.26 -10.71
CA GLU A 99 -8.21 -5.09 -9.46
C GLU A 99 -7.05 -4.08 -9.59
N ILE A 100 -6.36 -4.05 -10.73
CA ILE A 100 -5.33 -3.04 -11.03
C ILE A 100 -5.97 -1.65 -11.14
N LYS A 101 -7.12 -1.52 -11.81
CA LYS A 101 -7.88 -0.25 -11.87
C LYS A 101 -8.26 0.22 -10.46
N GLY A 102 -8.77 -0.69 -9.63
CA GLY A 102 -9.08 -0.42 -8.23
C GLY A 102 -7.87 0.08 -7.43
N PHE A 103 -6.70 -0.56 -7.62
CA PHE A 103 -5.45 -0.14 -6.97
C PHE A 103 -5.00 1.26 -7.41
N VAL A 104 -5.10 1.59 -8.70
CA VAL A 104 -4.74 2.93 -9.19
C VAL A 104 -5.70 4.00 -8.64
N ASN A 105 -7.00 3.73 -8.59
CA ASN A 105 -7.98 4.63 -7.98
C ASN A 105 -7.71 4.83 -6.47
N MET A 106 -7.35 3.75 -5.79
CA MET A 106 -6.95 3.77 -4.39
C MET A 106 -5.72 4.66 -4.14
N LEU A 107 -4.69 4.61 -5.00
CA LEU A 107 -3.52 5.49 -4.90
C LEU A 107 -3.92 6.96 -5.01
N ASN A 108 -4.80 7.31 -5.95
CA ASN A 108 -5.32 8.68 -6.09
C ASN A 108 -6.09 9.13 -4.85
N ASN A 109 -6.92 8.24 -4.28
CA ASN A 109 -7.67 8.55 -3.06
C ASN A 109 -6.73 8.80 -1.87
N LEU A 110 -5.74 7.93 -1.66
CA LEU A 110 -4.74 8.09 -0.60
C LEU A 110 -3.93 9.38 -0.76
N ASP A 111 -3.52 9.72 -1.99
CA ASP A 111 -2.81 10.97 -2.28
C ASP A 111 -3.66 12.19 -1.92
N SER A 112 -4.94 12.21 -2.33
CA SER A 112 -5.88 13.27 -1.95
C SER A 112 -6.00 13.41 -0.43
N LEU A 113 -6.19 12.30 0.28
CA LEU A 113 -6.27 12.29 1.75
C LEU A 113 -4.97 12.82 2.39
N LEU A 114 -3.80 12.43 1.89
CA LEU A 114 -2.50 12.90 2.38
C LEU A 114 -2.32 14.41 2.14
N ASN A 115 -2.76 14.91 0.99
CA ASN A 115 -2.70 16.34 0.66
C ASN A 115 -3.56 17.19 1.61
N THR A 116 -4.63 16.65 2.21
CA THR A 116 -5.41 17.37 3.23
C THR A 116 -4.64 17.61 4.54
N LEU A 117 -3.65 16.77 4.85
CA LEU A 117 -2.94 16.80 6.12
C LEU A 117 -1.92 17.96 6.21
N LYS A 118 -1.66 18.68 5.10
CA LYS A 118 -0.56 19.67 4.97
C LYS A 118 0.74 19.15 5.61
N TRP A 119 0.99 17.85 5.43
CA TRP A 119 2.06 17.11 6.05
C TRP A 119 3.25 17.06 5.10
N GLU A 120 4.42 17.50 5.56
CA GLU A 120 5.69 17.14 4.93
C GLU A 120 6.02 15.66 5.18
N LEU A 121 5.47 14.80 4.33
CA LEU A 121 5.75 13.37 4.36
C LEU A 121 7.22 13.12 4.00
N ALA A 122 7.89 12.34 4.84
CA ALA A 122 9.16 11.72 4.45
C ALA A 122 8.95 10.94 3.15
N ASP A 123 9.95 10.92 2.26
CA ASP A 123 9.82 10.30 0.93
C ASP A 123 9.32 8.84 0.99
N LYS A 124 9.71 8.10 2.04
CA LYS A 124 9.27 6.73 2.30
C LYS A 124 7.76 6.55 2.52
N LEU A 125 7.04 7.62 2.85
CA LEU A 125 5.60 7.62 3.15
C LEU A 125 4.76 8.28 2.04
N LYS A 126 5.41 8.82 0.99
CA LYS A 126 4.71 9.45 -0.12
C LYS A 126 3.97 8.40 -0.93
N VAL A 127 2.73 8.71 -1.28
CA VAL A 127 1.95 7.97 -2.26
C VAL A 127 2.16 8.65 -3.61
N ILE A 128 2.40 7.87 -4.65
CA ILE A 128 2.63 8.40 -6.00
C ILE A 128 1.45 7.94 -6.88
N PRO A 129 0.54 8.86 -7.24
CA PRO A 129 -0.48 8.59 -8.24
C PRO A 129 0.12 8.18 -9.59
N ILE A 130 -0.63 7.40 -10.37
CA ILE A 130 -0.21 6.96 -11.71
C ILE A 130 -1.28 7.37 -12.75
N PRO A 131 -1.35 8.66 -13.14
CA PRO A 131 -2.42 9.16 -14.01
C PRO A 131 -2.46 8.50 -15.39
N ALA A 132 -1.30 8.14 -15.93
CA ALA A 132 -1.21 7.46 -17.23
C ALA A 132 -1.94 6.11 -17.22
N ILE A 133 -1.74 5.30 -16.17
CA ILE A 133 -2.42 4.00 -16.04
C ILE A 133 -3.91 4.20 -15.72
N ARG A 134 -4.26 5.22 -14.94
CA ARG A 134 -5.67 5.55 -14.71
C ARG A 134 -6.39 5.84 -16.01
N LYS A 135 -5.85 6.73 -16.84
CA LYS A 135 -6.42 7.06 -18.15
C LYS A 135 -6.49 5.86 -19.08
N LEU A 136 -5.50 4.97 -18.99
CA LEU A 136 -5.47 3.73 -19.74
C LEU A 136 -6.56 2.75 -19.29
N LEU A 137 -6.84 2.61 -18.00
CA LEU A 137 -7.83 1.63 -17.48
C LEU A 137 -9.24 2.21 -17.30
N ASP A 138 -9.38 3.53 -17.43
CA ASP A 138 -10.63 4.27 -17.32
C ASP A 138 -10.70 5.37 -18.40
N PRO A 139 -10.79 5.00 -19.69
CA PRO A 139 -10.73 5.95 -20.80
C PRO A 139 -11.88 6.98 -20.76
N GLN A 140 -13.05 6.58 -20.24
CA GLN A 140 -14.20 7.46 -20.03
C GLN A 140 -14.09 8.33 -18.76
N ASN A 141 -13.10 8.07 -17.90
CA ASN A 141 -12.85 8.77 -16.63
C ASN A 141 -14.10 8.90 -15.73
N ASN A 142 -15.00 7.91 -15.77
CA ASN A 142 -16.22 7.91 -14.97
C ASN A 142 -15.98 7.36 -13.56
N GLY A 143 -14.79 6.82 -13.28
CA GLY A 143 -14.42 6.25 -11.98
C GLY A 143 -15.14 4.95 -11.64
N ILE A 144 -15.91 4.39 -12.58
CA ILE A 144 -16.68 3.17 -12.37
C ILE A 144 -15.74 1.97 -12.41
N SER A 145 -15.66 1.24 -11.30
CA SER A 145 -14.99 -0.05 -11.27
C SER A 145 -16.01 -1.11 -11.68
N THR A 146 -15.98 -1.53 -12.94
CA THR A 146 -16.74 -2.68 -13.46
C THR A 146 -15.79 -3.64 -14.15
N PHE A 147 -16.21 -4.91 -14.30
CA PHE A 147 -15.50 -5.89 -15.12
C PHE A 147 -15.68 -5.65 -16.63
N TYR A 148 -16.42 -4.61 -17.03
CA TYR A 148 -16.70 -4.28 -18.42
C TYR A 148 -15.47 -3.67 -19.09
N ILE A 149 -15.16 -4.16 -20.28
CA ILE A 149 -14.13 -3.60 -21.15
C ILE A 149 -14.82 -2.58 -22.07
N TYR A 150 -14.50 -1.31 -21.91
CA TYR A 150 -15.09 -0.19 -22.65
C TYR A 150 -14.90 -0.29 -24.17
N ASP A 151 -15.93 0.08 -24.94
CA ASP A 151 -15.90 0.09 -26.40
C ASP A 151 -14.89 1.11 -26.96
N GLU A 152 -14.44 2.05 -26.13
CA GLU A 152 -13.35 2.97 -26.44
C GLU A 152 -11.99 2.30 -26.56
N TYR A 153 -11.83 1.06 -26.09
CA TYR A 153 -10.56 0.33 -26.21
C TYR A 153 -10.27 -0.15 -27.63
N SER A 154 -11.29 -0.46 -28.43
CA SER A 154 -11.11 -0.96 -29.79
C SER A 154 -12.35 -0.74 -30.63
N LYS A 155 -12.16 -0.49 -31.93
CA LYS A 155 -13.27 -0.42 -32.91
C LYS A 155 -14.08 -1.72 -32.94
N GLN A 156 -13.43 -2.87 -32.73
CA GLN A 156 -14.06 -4.19 -32.72
C GLN A 156 -15.01 -4.42 -31.55
N LEU A 157 -14.90 -3.61 -30.49
CA LEU A 157 -15.81 -3.69 -29.34
C LEU A 157 -17.09 -2.87 -29.55
N ARG A 158 -17.16 -2.08 -30.63
CA ARG A 158 -18.33 -1.26 -31.00
C ARG A 158 -19.24 -1.96 -32.01
N GLU A 159 -18.84 -3.14 -32.49
CA GLU A 159 -19.56 -3.98 -33.44
C GLU A 159 -20.32 -5.08 -32.69
#